data_AF-A0A937U9A5-F1
#
_entry.id   AF-A0A937U9A5-F1
#
_cell.length_a   1.000
_cell.length_b   1.000
_cell.length_c   1.000
_cell.angle_alpha   90.00
_cell.angle_beta   90.00
_cell.angle_gamma   90.00
#
_symmetry.space_group_name_H-M   'P 1'
#
loop_
_entity.id
_entity.type
_entity.pdbx_description
1 polymer ?
#
loop_
_entity_poly.entity_id
_entity_poly.type
_entity_poly.pdbx_seq_one_letter_code
_entity_poly.pdbx_strand_id
1 'polypeptide(L)'
;MNNFKKEGKEIRKHAKQLVLDFMNSNSKCEVSGSGVKQTEIFLKCGFDWGSYEKATSTNQQYWVVALLRELEVEDKVEQLGPSGPWRLK
;
A
#
# COMPACT_ATOMS: atom_id res chain seq x y z
N MET A 1 23.46 12.15 -0.87
CA MET A 1 22.72 10.88 -0.70
C MET A 1 23.36 9.86 -1.63
N ASN A 2 23.73 8.66 -1.17
CA ASN A 2 24.35 7.66 -2.07
C ASN A 2 23.31 7.11 -3.07
N ASN A 3 23.77 6.52 -4.17
CA ASN A 3 22.90 6.03 -5.24
C ASN A 3 21.82 5.08 -4.72
N PHE A 4 22.16 4.16 -3.81
CA PHE A 4 21.22 3.22 -3.21
C PHE A 4 20.05 3.90 -2.47
N LYS A 5 20.33 4.94 -1.67
CA LYS A 5 19.26 5.68 -0.98
C LYS A 5 18.38 6.48 -1.95
N LYS A 6 18.92 6.92 -3.09
CA LYS A 6 18.15 7.58 -4.15
C LYS A 6 17.24 6.58 -4.86
N GLU A 7 17.79 5.46 -5.31
CA GLU A 7 17.03 4.39 -5.96
C GLU A 7 15.94 3.83 -5.04
N GLY A 8 16.25 3.62 -3.76
CA GLY A 8 15.26 3.20 -2.77
C GLY A 8 14.12 4.21 -2.55
N LYS A 9 14.34 5.51 -2.81
CA LYS A 9 13.26 6.51 -2.81
C LYS A 9 12.40 6.38 -4.07
N GLU A 10 13.01 6.20 -5.24
CA GLU A 10 12.26 6.03 -6.49
C GLU A 10 11.43 4.75 -6.49
N ILE A 11 11.96 3.64 -5.96
CA ILE A 11 11.20 2.39 -5.79
C ILE A 11 9.97 2.62 -4.91
N ARG A 12 10.13 3.30 -3.76
CA ARG A 12 8.99 3.63 -2.88
C ARG A 12 7.98 4.54 -3.57
N LYS A 13 8.45 5.54 -4.32
CA LYS A 13 7.59 6.44 -5.10
C LYS A 13 6.75 5.66 -6.11
N HIS A 14 7.36 4.75 -6.88
CA HIS A 14 6.63 3.91 -7.83
C HIS A 14 5.65 2.96 -7.13
N ALA A 15 6.04 2.35 -6.01
CA ALA A 15 5.15 1.49 -5.24
C ALA A 15 3.93 2.26 -4.70
N LYS A 16 4.13 3.48 -4.20
CA LYS A 16 3.03 4.36 -3.78
C LYS A 16 2.10 4.72 -4.94
N GLN A 17 2.66 5.07 -6.10
CA GLN A 17 1.86 5.37 -7.28
C GLN A 17 1.00 4.18 -7.70
N LEU A 18 1.58 2.96 -7.73
CA LEU A 18 0.85 1.75 -8.06
C LEU A 18 -0.33 1.49 -7.11
N VAL A 19 -0.14 1.71 -5.81
CA VAL A 19 -1.22 1.62 -4.81
C VAL A 19 -2.33 2.63 -5.11
N LEU A 20 -1.98 3.88 -5.40
CA LEU A 20 -2.97 4.91 -5.75
C LEU A 20 -3.72 4.57 -7.04
N ASP A 21 -3.04 4.08 -8.07
CA ASP A 21 -3.67 3.70 -9.34
C ASP A 21 -4.68 2.56 -9.11
N PHE A 22 -4.31 1.55 -8.30
CA PHE A 22 -5.23 0.50 -7.88
C PHE A 22 -6.45 1.07 -7.14
N MET A 23 -6.23 1.93 -6.14
CA MET A 23 -7.31 2.52 -5.35
C MET A 23 -8.23 3.41 -6.19
N ASN A 24 -7.70 4.21 -7.11
CA ASN A 24 -8.50 5.00 -8.06
C ASN A 24 -9.33 4.12 -9.01
N SER A 25 -8.87 2.91 -9.32
CA SER A 25 -9.62 1.96 -10.14
C SER A 25 -10.69 1.16 -9.38
N ASN A 26 -10.78 1.30 -8.06
CA ASN A 26 -11.64 0.48 -7.20
C ASN A 26 -12.68 1.34 -6.48
N SER A 27 -13.96 1.16 -6.83
CA SER A 27 -15.06 1.97 -6.26
C SER A 27 -15.19 1.88 -4.74
N LYS A 28 -14.71 0.80 -4.11
CA LYS A 28 -14.68 0.69 -2.64
C LYS A 28 -13.75 1.71 -2.01
N CYS A 29 -12.72 2.14 -2.72
CA CYS A 29 -11.72 3.10 -2.25
C CYS A 29 -12.14 4.56 -2.47
N GLU A 30 -13.30 4.85 -3.04
CA GLU A 30 -13.78 6.23 -3.16
C GLU A 30 -13.90 6.91 -1.78
N VAL A 31 -13.93 8.25 -1.76
CA VAL A 31 -13.95 9.06 -0.53
C VAL A 31 -15.11 8.72 0.42
N SER A 32 -16.26 8.27 -0.11
CA SER A 32 -17.40 7.79 0.68
C SER A 32 -17.49 6.26 0.77
N GLY A 33 -16.52 5.55 0.17
CA GLY A 33 -16.48 4.11 0.07
C GLY A 33 -16.12 3.42 1.39
N SER A 34 -16.35 2.10 1.41
CA SER A 34 -16.06 1.23 2.55
C SER A 34 -14.57 0.95 2.76
N GLY A 35 -13.73 1.36 1.81
CA GLY A 35 -12.32 1.02 1.73
C GLY A 35 -12.06 -0.45 1.38
N VAL A 36 -10.77 -0.77 1.29
CA VAL A 36 -10.23 -2.11 1.04
C VAL A 36 -9.23 -2.51 2.11
N LYS A 37 -9.10 -3.81 2.37
CA LYS A 37 -8.14 -4.29 3.36
C LYS A 37 -6.71 -4.12 2.85
N GLN A 38 -5.76 -3.90 3.77
CA GLN A 38 -4.35 -3.85 3.43
C GLN A 38 -3.86 -5.11 2.69
N THR A 39 -4.31 -6.30 3.12
CA THR A 39 -4.02 -7.57 2.44
C THR A 39 -4.48 -7.56 0.98
N GLU A 40 -5.63 -6.96 0.69
CA GLU A 40 -6.17 -6.88 -0.66
C GLU A 40 -5.32 -5.94 -1.52
N ILE A 41 -4.93 -4.77 -1.01
CA ILE A 41 -3.99 -3.85 -1.68
C ILE A 41 -2.68 -4.58 -1.99
N PHE A 42 -2.11 -5.25 -0.98
CA PHE A 42 -0.87 -6.02 -1.11
C PHE A 42 -0.94 -7.05 -2.25
N LEU A 43 -1.99 -7.86 -2.28
CA LEU A 43 -2.18 -8.88 -3.33
C LEU A 43 -2.44 -8.27 -4.70
N LYS A 44 -3.31 -7.25 -4.79
CA LYS A 44 -3.74 -6.66 -6.06
C LYS A 44 -2.68 -5.79 -6.73
N CYS A 45 -1.78 -5.21 -5.94
CA CYS A 45 -0.62 -4.48 -6.46
C CYS A 45 0.54 -5.42 -6.82
N GLY A 46 0.38 -6.75 -6.71
CA GLY A 46 1.41 -7.72 -7.09
C GLY A 46 2.62 -7.71 -6.16
N PHE A 47 2.45 -7.30 -4.90
CA PHE A 47 3.51 -7.31 -3.90
C PHE A 47 3.67 -8.67 -3.20
N ASP A 48 2.88 -9.68 -3.57
CA ASP A 48 3.05 -11.04 -3.07
C ASP A 48 4.05 -11.81 -3.94
N TRP A 49 5.18 -12.21 -3.34
CA TRP A 49 6.19 -13.01 -4.01
C TRP A 49 5.94 -14.53 -3.87
N GLY A 50 4.80 -14.91 -3.33
CA GLY A 50 4.49 -16.28 -2.91
C GLY A 50 5.03 -16.56 -1.53
N SER A 51 4.81 -17.79 -1.05
CA SER A 51 5.25 -18.19 0.29
C SER A 51 6.63 -18.87 0.24
N TYR A 52 7.56 -18.34 1.02
CA TYR A 52 8.87 -18.95 1.25
C TYR A 52 9.00 -19.40 2.71
N GLU A 53 9.94 -20.32 2.97
CA GLU A 53 10.31 -20.68 4.34
C GLU A 53 10.74 -19.42 5.10
N LYS A 54 10.08 -19.13 6.23
CA LYS A 54 10.28 -17.93 7.09
C LYS A 54 9.91 -16.58 6.46
N ALA A 55 9.40 -16.54 5.22
CA ALA A 55 8.87 -15.33 4.59
C ALA A 55 7.54 -15.64 3.90
N THR A 56 6.52 -15.94 4.71
CA THR A 56 5.15 -16.15 4.24
C THR A 56 4.56 -14.86 3.66
N SER A 57 3.55 -14.99 2.79
CA SER A 57 2.80 -13.84 2.23
C SER A 57 2.29 -12.88 3.34
N THR A 58 1.83 -13.45 4.47
CA THR A 58 1.42 -12.67 5.66
C THR A 58 2.55 -11.83 6.26
N ASN A 59 3.80 -12.32 6.24
CA ASN A 59 4.96 -11.54 6.71
C ASN A 59 5.36 -10.46 5.70
N GLN A 60 5.23 -10.73 4.41
CA GLN A 60 5.60 -9.79 3.34
C GLN A 60 4.69 -8.55 3.33
N GLN A 61 3.41 -8.70 3.69
CA GLN A 61 2.44 -7.59 3.66
C GLN A 61 2.83 -6.39 4.55
N TYR A 62 3.66 -6.59 5.58
CA TYR A 62 4.05 -5.51 6.49
C TYR A 62 4.78 -4.37 5.77
N TRP A 63 5.39 -4.64 4.62
CA TRP A 63 6.01 -3.60 3.80
C TRP A 63 5.00 -2.57 3.29
N VAL A 64 3.77 -3.00 2.95
CA VAL A 64 2.70 -2.12 2.45
C VAL A 64 2.20 -1.17 3.53
N VAL A 65 2.30 -1.55 4.82
CA VAL A 65 1.94 -0.67 5.95
C VAL A 65 2.68 0.67 5.85
N ALA A 66 3.99 0.63 5.58
CA ALA A 66 4.80 1.85 5.51
C ALA A 66 4.40 2.74 4.32
N LEU A 67 4.06 2.14 3.17
CA LEU A 67 3.60 2.87 1.99
C LEU A 67 2.28 3.59 2.26
N LEU A 68 1.31 2.90 2.88
CA LEU A 68 0.00 3.47 3.19
C LEU A 68 0.09 4.59 4.23
N ARG A 69 0.98 4.47 5.23
CA ARG A 69 1.23 5.54 6.19
C ARG A 69 1.90 6.76 5.55
N GLU A 70 2.84 6.58 4.62
CA GLU A 70 3.38 7.70 3.86
C GLU A 70 2.29 8.39 3.01
N LEU A 71 1.45 7.61 2.33
CA LEU A 71 0.33 8.16 1.53
C LEU A 71 -0.70 8.90 2.38
N GLU A 72 -0.95 8.44 3.60
CA GLU A 72 -1.83 9.09 4.58
C GLU A 72 -1.25 10.43 5.04
N VAL A 73 0.06 10.47 5.34
CA VAL A 73 0.78 11.72 5.65
C VAL A 73 0.78 12.68 4.44
N GLU A 74 0.80 12.15 3.22
CA GLU A 74 0.67 12.90 1.97
C GLU A 74 -0.78 13.29 1.62
N ASP A 75 -1.73 13.03 2.52
CA ASP A 75 -3.15 13.36 2.40
C ASP A 75 -3.83 12.73 1.16
N LYS A 76 -3.40 11.52 0.77
CA LYS A 76 -3.94 10.78 -0.39
C LYS A 76 -4.92 9.68 -0.03
N VAL A 77 -4.75 9.09 1.13
CA VAL A 77 -5.55 7.98 1.62
C VAL A 77 -5.81 8.17 3.11
N GLU A 78 -6.81 7.46 3.63
CA GLU A 78 -7.07 7.38 5.06
C GLU A 78 -7.43 5.96 5.47
N GLN A 79 -7.12 5.61 6.71
CA GLN A 79 -7.58 4.38 7.33
C GLN A 79 -8.88 4.59 8.10
N LEU A 80 -9.87 3.74 7.85
CA LEU A 80 -11.17 3.77 8.54
C LEU A 80 -11.12 3.13 9.94
N GLY A 81 -10.35 3.77 10.84
CA GLY A 81 -10.11 3.32 12.21
C GLY A 81 -8.79 2.55 12.40
N PRO A 82 -8.38 2.23 13.64
CA PRO A 82 -7.02 1.74 13.96
C PRO A 82 -6.57 0.47 13.21
N SER A 83 -7.53 -0.39 12.86
CA SER A 83 -7.29 -1.63 12.09
C SER A 83 -8.22 -1.72 10.89
N GLY A 84 -8.70 -0.56 10.42
CA GLY A 84 -9.71 -0.45 9.39
C GLY A 84 -9.17 -0.64 7.97
N PRO A 85 -10.09 -0.78 7.00
CA PRO A 85 -9.77 -0.71 5.58
C PRO A 85 -9.29 0.70 5.18
N TRP A 86 -8.66 0.78 4.03
CA TRP A 86 -8.07 1.98 3.45
C TRP A 86 -8.91 2.48 2.28
N ARG A 87 -9.09 3.80 2.18
CA ARG A 87 -9.72 4.46 1.03
C ARG A 87 -8.96 5.72 0.64
N LEU A 88 -9.28 6.27 -0.52
CA LEU A 88 -8.83 7.57 -0.96
C LEU A 88 -9.43 8.66 -0.05
N LYS A 89 -8.68 9.74 0.09
CA LYS A 89 -9.09 10.91 0.84
C LYS A 89 -9.42 12.07 -0.09
#